data_AF-A0A7S1NPE8-F1
#
_entry.id   AF-A0A7S1NPE8-F1
#
_cell.length_a   1.000
_cell.length_b   1.000
_cell.length_c   1.000
_cell.angle_alpha   90.00
_cell.angle_beta   90.00
_cell.angle_gamma   90.00
#
_symmetry.space_group_name_H-M   'P 1'
#
loop_
_entity.id
_entity.type
_entity.pdbx_description
1 polymer ?
#
loop_
_entity_poly.entity_id
_entity_poly.type
_entity_poly.pdbx_seq_one_letter_code
_entity_poly.pdbx_strand_id
1 'polypeptide(L)'
;GGTEEGGLQVGVGSQVVLVQGPPGTGKTYIGVQMVKAMVDADAQQQGRGPPVYPAQNRLQILCLCYTNHALDSFLEALLDAGIPANKFIRLGNSPKISERLKPRCLRVLEEAKFTPTENRAFAGLKQQQTELEVKIEDLRCLFAQSIWGRSLQWWQSVESFLEDEDYEAYEQLKVDRLAVDGFQVVGPHSRPMEANYLWERWCNGQDRGILQEGE
;
A
#
# COMPACT_ATOMS: atom_id res chain seq x y z
N GLY A 1 12.28 27.12 16.69
CA GLY A 1 11.31 27.84 15.83
C GLY A 1 11.32 27.29 14.42
N GLY A 2 12.43 27.43 13.67
CA GLY A 2 12.43 27.15 12.22
C GLY A 2 12.58 25.69 11.73
N THR A 3 12.88 24.72 12.60
CA THR A 3 13.09 23.31 12.17
C THR A 3 11.82 22.45 12.25
N GLU A 4 10.81 22.86 13.00
CA GLU A 4 9.60 22.05 13.23
C GLU A 4 8.54 22.24 12.13
N GLU A 5 8.42 23.46 11.58
CA GLU A 5 7.51 23.75 10.47
C GLU A 5 7.92 23.06 9.16
N GLY A 6 9.23 22.91 8.92
CA GLY A 6 9.75 22.25 7.71
C GLY A 6 9.39 20.76 7.63
N GLY A 7 9.29 20.06 8.77
CA GLY A 7 8.91 18.64 8.79
C GLY A 7 7.44 18.39 8.44
N LEU A 8 6.56 19.32 8.81
CA LEU A 8 5.12 19.20 8.57
C LEU A 8 4.77 19.38 7.10
N GLN A 9 5.47 20.29 6.41
CA GLN A 9 5.22 20.61 5.00
C GLN A 9 5.70 19.51 4.04
N VAL A 10 6.76 18.78 4.40
CA VAL A 10 7.29 17.64 3.62
C VAL A 10 6.44 16.38 3.78
N GLY A 11 5.75 16.23 4.93
CA GLY A 11 4.90 15.08 5.28
C GLY A 11 3.72 14.80 4.34
N VAL A 12 3.12 15.84 3.78
CA VAL A 12 1.81 15.74 3.12
C VAL A 12 1.92 15.36 1.63
N GLY A 13 3.11 15.43 1.03
CA GLY A 13 3.35 15.11 -0.39
C GLY A 13 4.38 13.99 -0.65
N SER A 14 4.98 13.42 0.40
CA SER A 14 6.04 12.41 0.26
C SER A 14 5.51 11.00 0.51
N GLN A 15 5.99 10.02 -0.25
CA GLN A 15 5.63 8.61 -0.05
C GLN A 15 6.16 8.05 1.28
N VAL A 16 7.27 8.59 1.79
CA VAL A 16 7.87 8.21 3.08
C VAL A 16 8.43 9.46 3.78
N VAL A 17 8.13 9.62 5.07
CA VAL A 17 8.73 10.67 5.93
C VAL A 17 9.25 10.08 7.23
N LEU A 18 10.51 10.38 7.53
CA LEU A 18 11.19 9.95 8.75
C LEU A 18 11.34 11.14 9.71
N VAL A 19 10.59 11.13 10.82
CA VAL A 19 10.67 12.16 11.86
C VAL A 19 11.57 11.67 13.00
N GLN A 20 12.80 12.19 13.06
CA GLN A 20 13.74 11.88 14.14
C GLN A 20 13.83 13.02 15.16
N GLY A 21 13.99 12.68 16.43
CA GLY A 21 14.26 13.65 17.48
C GLY A 21 14.66 12.98 18.79
N PRO A 22 15.51 13.60 19.62
CA PRO A 22 15.84 13.15 20.98
C PRO A 22 14.59 12.89 21.85
N PRO A 23 14.67 12.10 22.94
CA PRO A 23 13.54 11.95 23.86
C PRO A 23 13.07 13.33 24.38
N GLY A 24 11.76 13.57 24.36
CA GLY A 24 11.17 14.85 24.77
C GLY A 24 11.02 15.92 23.69
N THR A 25 11.49 15.71 22.45
CA THR A 25 11.44 16.74 21.38
C THR A 25 10.11 16.80 20.61
N GLY A 26 8.97 16.67 21.29
CA GLY A 26 7.67 16.96 20.68
C GLY A 26 7.24 16.07 19.50
N LYS A 27 7.88 14.90 19.27
CA LYS A 27 7.52 13.99 18.15
C LYS A 27 6.03 13.61 18.16
N THR A 28 5.46 13.36 19.34
CA THR A 28 4.02 13.13 19.52
C THR A 28 3.21 14.33 19.05
N TYR A 29 3.63 15.56 19.41
CA TYR A 29 2.95 16.79 19.02
C TYR A 29 2.95 16.97 17.49
N ILE A 30 4.10 16.78 16.83
CA ILE A 30 4.20 16.86 15.37
C ILE A 30 3.28 15.83 14.70
N GLY A 31 3.29 14.57 15.16
CA GLY A 31 2.41 13.53 14.64
C GLY A 31 0.93 13.88 14.80
N VAL A 32 0.54 14.46 15.94
CA VAL A 32 -0.83 14.92 16.20
C VAL A 32 -1.24 16.04 15.25
N GLN A 33 -0.37 17.04 15.04
CA GLN A 33 -0.64 18.13 14.09
C GLN A 33 -0.74 17.63 12.65
N MET A 34 0.10 16.66 12.28
CA MET A 34 0.08 16.05 10.95
C MET A 34 -1.24 15.31 10.70
N VAL A 35 -1.66 14.44 11.63
CA VAL A 35 -2.94 13.74 11.54
C VAL A 35 -4.10 14.73 11.48
N LYS A 36 -4.09 15.77 12.32
CA LYS A 36 -5.12 16.81 12.32
C LYS A 36 -5.21 17.52 10.96
N ALA A 37 -4.09 17.99 10.43
CA ALA A 37 -4.05 18.67 9.14
C ALA A 37 -4.58 17.78 8.00
N MET A 38 -4.22 16.49 8.00
CA MET A 38 -4.71 15.54 6.99
C MET A 38 -6.23 15.31 7.11
N VAL A 39 -6.74 15.11 8.34
CA VAL A 39 -8.18 14.92 8.59
C VAL A 39 -8.98 16.17 8.20
N ASP A 40 -8.48 17.35 8.51
CA ASP A 40 -9.12 18.62 8.15
C ASP A 40 -9.12 18.84 6.63
N ALA A 41 -8.02 18.48 5.95
CA ALA A 41 -7.91 18.55 4.49
C ALA A 41 -8.89 17.58 3.78
N ASP A 42 -8.99 16.32 4.25
CA ASP A 42 -9.96 15.34 3.72
C ASP A 42 -11.39 15.86 3.87
N ALA A 43 -11.73 16.44 5.03
CA ALA A 43 -13.05 17.01 5.27
C ALA A 43 -13.38 18.18 4.31
N GLN A 44 -12.39 19.00 3.96
CA GLN A 44 -12.56 20.09 2.99
C GLN A 44 -12.72 19.60 1.55
N GLN A 45 -12.02 18.52 1.17
CA GLN A 45 -12.10 17.93 -0.17
C GLN A 45 -13.45 17.27 -0.45
N GLN A 46 -14.10 16.70 0.58
CA GLN A 46 -15.43 16.08 0.44
C GLN A 46 -16.54 17.07 0.02
N GLY A 47 -16.29 18.38 0.07
CA GLY A 47 -17.21 19.43 -0.39
C GLY A 47 -17.00 19.89 -1.84
N ARG A 48 -16.00 19.38 -2.56
CA ARG A 48 -15.63 19.85 -3.91
C ARG A 48 -15.87 18.81 -4.99
N GLY A 49 -17.14 18.65 -5.38
CA GLY A 49 -17.55 17.98 -6.63
C GLY A 49 -17.33 16.46 -6.70
N PRO A 50 -17.82 15.80 -7.75
CA PRO A 50 -17.71 14.35 -7.88
C PRO A 50 -16.26 13.94 -8.13
N PRO A 51 -15.79 12.84 -7.53
CA PRO A 51 -14.41 12.38 -7.70
C PRO A 51 -14.17 11.96 -9.15
N VAL A 52 -12.98 12.27 -9.67
CA VAL A 52 -12.51 11.89 -11.01
C VAL A 52 -12.24 10.36 -11.13
N TYR A 53 -12.41 9.60 -10.05
CA TYR A 53 -12.37 8.13 -10.06
C TYR A 53 -13.47 7.56 -9.15
N PRO A 54 -14.12 6.44 -9.52
CA PRO A 54 -15.24 5.92 -8.76
C PRO A 54 -14.74 5.28 -7.46
N ALA A 55 -15.17 5.84 -6.32
CA ALA A 55 -15.34 5.15 -5.05
C ALA A 55 -14.10 4.75 -4.19
N GLN A 56 -13.01 5.53 -4.07
CA GLN A 56 -11.99 5.24 -3.03
C GLN A 56 -11.28 6.44 -2.36
N ASN A 57 -11.68 7.69 -2.57
CA ASN A 57 -10.91 8.85 -2.05
C ASN A 57 -11.27 9.26 -0.61
N ARG A 58 -11.28 8.31 0.34
CA ARG A 58 -11.38 8.63 1.76
C ARG A 58 -10.02 8.40 2.41
N LEU A 59 -9.49 9.44 3.05
CA LEU A 59 -8.25 9.33 3.80
C LEU A 59 -8.36 8.23 4.88
N GLN A 60 -7.44 7.27 4.84
CA GLN A 60 -7.25 6.25 5.87
C GLN A 60 -5.84 6.41 6.46
N ILE A 61 -5.77 6.55 7.78
CA ILE A 61 -4.50 6.70 8.51
C ILE A 61 -4.33 5.48 9.42
N LEU A 62 -3.26 4.71 9.23
CA LEU A 62 -2.85 3.64 10.13
C LEU A 62 -1.75 4.16 11.07
N CYS A 63 -2.06 4.26 12.37
CA CYS A 63 -1.09 4.64 13.39
C CYS A 63 -0.50 3.39 14.06
N LEU A 64 0.81 3.20 13.94
CA LEU A 64 1.53 2.08 14.55
C LEU A 64 2.47 2.59 15.63
N CYS A 65 2.54 1.87 16.76
CA CYS A 65 3.45 2.15 17.86
C CYS A 65 3.97 0.84 18.42
N TYR A 66 5.22 0.82 18.89
CA TYR A 66 5.82 -0.38 19.46
C TYR A 66 5.19 -0.81 20.79
N THR A 67 4.69 0.14 21.59
CA THR A 67 4.04 -0.15 22.87
C THR A 67 2.61 0.36 22.89
N ASN A 68 1.75 -0.37 23.61
CA ASN A 68 0.37 0.07 23.84
C ASN A 68 0.33 1.44 24.51
N HIS A 69 1.13 1.67 25.56
CA HIS A 69 1.17 2.96 26.27
C HIS A 69 1.49 4.14 25.36
N ALA A 70 2.44 3.99 24.43
CA ALA A 70 2.75 5.05 23.45
C ALA A 70 1.55 5.33 22.54
N LEU A 71 0.86 4.27 22.08
CA LEU A 71 -0.37 4.40 21.29
C LEU A 71 -1.50 5.08 22.08
N ASP A 72 -1.72 4.71 23.35
CA ASP A 72 -2.74 5.34 24.20
C ASP A 72 -2.48 6.85 24.32
N SER A 73 -1.25 7.23 24.69
CA SER A 73 -0.87 8.63 24.83
C SER A 73 -1.00 9.40 23.52
N PHE A 74 -0.68 8.77 22.38
CA PHE A 74 -0.86 9.39 21.08
C PHE A 74 -2.35 9.62 20.76
N LEU A 75 -3.20 8.60 20.93
CA LEU A 75 -4.63 8.71 20.67
C LEU A 75 -5.34 9.70 21.62
N GLU A 76 -4.90 9.80 22.87
CA GLU A 76 -5.39 10.84 23.80
C GLU A 76 -5.02 12.24 23.32
N ALA A 77 -3.78 12.43 22.85
CA ALA A 77 -3.35 13.70 22.30
C ALA A 77 -4.14 14.09 21.03
N LEU A 78 -4.59 13.12 20.21
CA LEU A 78 -5.50 13.39 19.09
C LEU A 78 -6.87 13.90 19.56
N LEU A 79 -7.42 13.32 20.64
CA LEU A 79 -8.67 13.81 21.25
C LEU A 79 -8.50 15.22 21.79
N ASP A 80 -7.38 15.48 22.48
CA ASP A 80 -7.07 16.80 23.03
C ASP A 80 -6.86 17.85 21.92
N ALA A 81 -6.37 17.45 20.75
CA ALA A 81 -6.23 18.30 19.57
C ALA A 81 -7.56 18.60 18.84
N GLY A 82 -8.67 18.00 19.28
CA GLY A 82 -10.02 18.22 18.76
C GLY A 82 -10.45 17.26 17.67
N ILE A 83 -9.72 16.16 17.41
CA ILE A 83 -10.16 15.15 16.46
C ILE A 83 -11.40 14.44 17.02
N PRO A 84 -12.53 14.39 16.28
CA PRO A 84 -13.74 13.78 16.78
C PRO A 84 -13.54 12.31 17.16
N ALA A 85 -14.11 11.95 18.31
CA ALA A 85 -14.08 10.62 18.87
C ALA A 85 -14.51 9.48 17.92
N ASN A 86 -15.35 9.78 16.94
CA ASN A 86 -15.92 8.83 15.99
C ASN A 86 -15.11 8.71 14.69
N LYS A 87 -13.97 9.42 14.57
CA LYS A 87 -13.11 9.41 13.38
C LYS A 87 -11.99 8.37 13.45
N PHE A 88 -11.77 7.72 14.59
CA PHE A 88 -10.75 6.67 14.73
C PHE A 88 -11.22 5.53 15.64
N ILE A 89 -10.65 4.36 15.43
CA ILE A 89 -10.87 3.15 16.21
C ILE A 89 -9.51 2.62 16.67
N ARG A 90 -9.43 2.16 17.91
CA ARG A 90 -8.24 1.53 18.46
C ARG A 90 -8.34 0.01 18.30
N LEU A 91 -7.36 -0.57 17.63
CA LEU A 91 -7.20 -2.02 17.48
C LEU A 91 -6.30 -2.59 18.59
N GLY A 92 -6.59 -3.83 19.00
CA GLY A 92 -5.81 -4.55 20.03
C GLY A 92 -6.36 -4.41 21.45
N ASN A 93 -5.85 -5.27 22.34
CA ASN A 93 -6.26 -5.35 23.73
C ASN A 93 -5.16 -4.80 24.65
N SER A 94 -5.52 -3.88 25.55
CA SER A 94 -4.65 -3.42 26.63
C SER A 94 -5.43 -3.49 27.95
N PRO A 95 -4.90 -4.17 28.99
CA PRO A 95 -5.55 -4.24 30.29
C PRO A 95 -5.57 -2.87 30.99
N LYS A 96 -4.68 -1.96 30.60
CA LYS A 96 -4.55 -0.59 31.13
C LYS A 96 -4.81 0.39 30.01
N ILE A 97 -6.07 0.54 29.65
CA ILE A 97 -6.53 1.56 28.69
C ILE A 97 -7.35 2.61 29.44
N SER A 98 -7.18 3.87 29.07
CA SER A 98 -7.92 4.96 29.68
C SER A 98 -9.43 4.89 29.39
N GLU A 99 -10.25 5.32 30.36
CA GLU A 99 -11.70 5.44 30.18
C GLU A 99 -12.08 6.30 28.98
N ARG A 100 -11.23 7.31 28.69
CA ARG A 100 -11.40 8.16 27.53
C ARG A 100 -11.40 7.33 26.25
N LEU A 101 -10.48 6.36 26.10
CA LEU A 101 -10.30 5.57 24.88
C LEU A 101 -11.14 4.29 24.81
N LYS A 102 -11.57 3.73 25.96
CA LYS A 102 -12.34 2.47 26.02
C LYS A 102 -13.49 2.36 25.02
N PRO A 103 -14.35 3.37 24.81
CA PRO A 103 -15.46 3.28 23.86
C PRO A 103 -15.04 3.12 22.39
N ARG A 104 -13.76 3.33 22.08
CA ARG A 104 -13.19 3.27 20.72
C ARG A 104 -12.38 2.01 20.48
N CYS A 105 -12.25 1.14 21.48
CA CYS A 105 -11.63 -0.15 21.27
C CYS A 105 -12.56 -1.04 20.45
N LEU A 106 -12.03 -1.62 19.37
CA LEU A 106 -12.81 -2.49 18.49
C LEU A 106 -13.51 -3.59 19.29
N ARG A 107 -12.85 -4.21 20.29
CA ARG A 107 -13.46 -5.22 21.15
C ARG A 107 -14.75 -4.76 21.84
N VAL A 108 -14.77 -3.52 22.35
CA VAL A 108 -15.95 -2.95 23.01
C VAL A 108 -17.06 -2.68 21.99
N LEU A 109 -16.68 -2.31 20.76
CA LEU A 109 -17.62 -2.11 19.65
C LEU A 109 -18.16 -3.45 19.11
N GLU A 110 -17.38 -4.53 19.12
CA GLU A 110 -17.79 -5.88 18.72
C GLU A 110 -18.82 -6.50 19.68
N GLU A 111 -18.77 -6.11 20.96
CA GLU A 111 -19.80 -6.50 21.93
C GLU A 111 -21.16 -5.84 21.64
N ALA A 112 -21.19 -4.77 20.83
CA ALA A 112 -22.43 -4.19 20.35
C ALA A 112 -23.05 -5.09 19.28
N LYS A 113 -24.26 -5.60 19.56
CA LYS A 113 -25.00 -6.42 18.60
C LYS A 113 -25.47 -5.54 17.44
N PHE A 114 -25.11 -5.92 16.22
CA PHE A 114 -25.69 -5.35 15.02
C PHE A 114 -27.22 -5.49 15.03
N THR A 115 -27.89 -4.46 14.55
CA THR A 115 -29.33 -4.50 14.27
C THR A 115 -29.65 -5.52 13.16
N PRO A 116 -30.90 -6.00 13.04
CA PRO A 116 -31.30 -6.90 11.96
C PRO A 116 -30.99 -6.35 10.56
N THR A 117 -31.10 -5.04 10.38
CA THR A 117 -30.79 -4.35 9.12
C THR A 117 -29.30 -4.38 8.81
N GLU A 118 -28.46 -4.08 9.81
CA GLU A 118 -27.00 -4.15 9.66
C GLU A 118 -26.52 -5.57 9.42
N ASN A 119 -27.10 -6.57 10.10
CA ASN A 119 -26.79 -7.98 9.86
C ASN A 119 -27.12 -8.41 8.42
N ARG A 120 -28.25 -7.96 7.87
CA ARG A 120 -28.61 -8.25 6.48
C ARG A 120 -27.64 -7.58 5.50
N ALA A 121 -27.27 -6.33 5.76
CA ALA A 121 -26.27 -5.61 4.95
C ALA A 121 -24.90 -6.32 5.01
N PHE A 122 -24.45 -6.71 6.20
CA PHE A 122 -23.22 -7.46 6.40
C PHE A 122 -23.23 -8.81 5.68
N ALA A 123 -24.35 -9.55 5.75
CA ALA A 123 -24.50 -10.80 5.02
C ALA A 123 -24.40 -10.61 3.50
N GLY A 124 -25.01 -9.55 2.96
CA GLY A 124 -24.89 -9.19 1.55
C GLY A 124 -23.46 -8.86 1.13
N LEU A 125 -22.76 -8.04 1.91
CA LEU A 125 -21.34 -7.71 1.67
C LEU A 125 -20.46 -8.95 1.73
N LYS A 126 -20.69 -9.83 2.71
CA LYS A 126 -19.94 -11.09 2.84
C LYS A 126 -20.16 -12.02 1.66
N GLN A 127 -21.40 -12.10 1.15
CA GLN A 127 -21.70 -12.87 -0.05
C GLN A 127 -20.97 -12.32 -1.28
N GLN A 128 -20.97 -10.99 -1.46
CA GLN A 128 -20.23 -10.35 -2.54
C GLN A 128 -18.71 -10.57 -2.43
N GLN A 129 -18.16 -10.49 -1.21
CA GLN A 129 -16.75 -10.81 -0.95
C GLN A 129 -16.43 -12.23 -1.42
N THR A 130 -17.22 -13.22 -0.99
CA THR A 130 -17.00 -14.62 -1.39
C THR A 130 -17.13 -14.81 -2.90
N GLU A 131 -18.09 -14.16 -3.55
CA GLU A 131 -18.22 -14.21 -5.02
C GLU A 131 -17.00 -13.62 -5.74
N LEU A 132 -16.48 -12.49 -5.24
CA LEU A 132 -15.28 -11.87 -5.78
C LEU A 132 -14.03 -12.71 -5.54
N GLU A 133 -13.89 -13.32 -4.36
CA GLU A 133 -12.80 -14.24 -4.05
C GLU A 133 -12.76 -15.43 -5.01
N VAL A 134 -13.93 -16.03 -5.30
CA VAL A 134 -14.04 -17.10 -6.30
C VAL A 134 -13.62 -16.61 -7.69
N LYS A 135 -14.12 -15.45 -8.14
CA LYS A 135 -13.73 -14.88 -9.45
C LYS A 135 -12.23 -14.57 -9.55
N ILE A 136 -11.63 -14.07 -8.47
CA ILE A 136 -10.19 -13.83 -8.41
C ILE A 136 -9.42 -15.15 -8.55
N GLU A 137 -9.86 -16.20 -7.87
CA GLU A 137 -9.22 -17.50 -7.94
C GLU A 137 -9.38 -18.15 -9.33
N ASP A 138 -10.55 -18.02 -9.95
CA ASP A 138 -10.79 -18.45 -11.32
C ASP A 138 -9.86 -17.71 -12.30
N LEU A 139 -9.75 -16.39 -12.17
CA LEU A 139 -8.83 -15.58 -12.98
C LEU A 139 -7.38 -16.01 -12.77
N ARG A 140 -6.96 -16.25 -11.52
CA ARG A 140 -5.60 -16.74 -11.20
C ARG A 140 -5.34 -18.09 -11.87
N CYS A 141 -6.29 -19.01 -11.83
CA CYS A 141 -6.17 -20.31 -12.50
C CYS A 141 -6.05 -20.13 -14.02
N LEU A 142 -6.87 -19.26 -14.63
CA LEU A 142 -6.78 -18.93 -16.05
C LEU A 142 -5.43 -18.31 -16.42
N PHE A 143 -4.90 -17.39 -15.61
CA PHE A 143 -3.58 -16.80 -15.82
C PHE A 143 -2.46 -17.83 -15.68
N ALA A 144 -2.50 -18.69 -14.66
CA ALA A 144 -1.50 -19.73 -14.46
C ALA A 144 -1.43 -20.70 -15.64
N GLN A 145 -2.60 -21.08 -16.20
CA GLN A 145 -2.73 -22.03 -17.29
C GLN A 145 -2.51 -21.41 -18.68
N SER A 146 -2.38 -20.09 -18.80
CA SER A 146 -2.34 -19.41 -20.10
C SER A 146 -1.05 -18.63 -20.35
N ILE A 147 -0.61 -18.51 -21.60
CA ILE A 147 0.60 -17.76 -21.99
C ILE A 147 0.31 -16.23 -22.03
N TRP A 148 -0.80 -15.78 -21.43
CA TRP A 148 -1.20 -14.38 -21.43
C TRP A 148 -0.14 -13.52 -20.75
N GLY A 149 0.25 -12.45 -21.42
CA GLY A 149 1.33 -11.58 -20.98
C GLY A 149 2.72 -12.15 -21.21
N ARG A 150 2.93 -13.46 -21.40
CA ARG A 150 4.26 -14.09 -21.40
C ARG A 150 4.90 -14.26 -22.79
N SER A 151 4.12 -14.14 -23.86
CA SER A 151 4.62 -14.35 -25.21
C SER A 151 5.55 -13.21 -25.67
N LEU A 152 6.39 -13.49 -26.66
CA LEU A 152 7.26 -12.49 -27.28
C LEU A 152 6.49 -11.28 -27.85
N GLN A 153 5.29 -11.49 -28.38
CA GLN A 153 4.44 -10.39 -28.88
C GLN A 153 3.94 -9.48 -27.76
N TRP A 154 3.60 -10.05 -26.60
CA TRP A 154 3.24 -9.27 -25.42
C TRP A 154 4.43 -8.46 -24.94
N TRP A 155 5.61 -9.09 -24.87
CA TRP A 155 6.84 -8.39 -24.49
C TRP A 155 7.12 -7.20 -25.41
N GLN A 156 7.00 -7.33 -26.73
CA GLN A 156 7.20 -6.19 -27.65
C GLN A 156 6.29 -4.99 -27.35
N SER A 157 5.06 -5.24 -26.89
CA SER A 157 4.12 -4.17 -26.54
C SER A 157 4.49 -3.53 -25.20
N VAL A 158 4.90 -4.35 -24.22
CA VAL A 158 5.30 -3.90 -22.88
C VAL A 158 6.66 -3.20 -22.93
N GLU A 159 7.58 -3.69 -23.74
CA GLU A 159 8.93 -3.15 -23.94
C GLU A 159 8.87 -1.69 -24.37
N SER A 160 8.07 -1.39 -25.42
CA SER A 160 7.87 -0.01 -25.89
C SER A 160 7.25 0.89 -24.83
N PHE A 161 6.31 0.37 -24.02
CA PHE A 161 5.69 1.16 -22.95
C PHE A 161 6.65 1.44 -21.80
N LEU A 162 7.44 0.45 -21.38
CA LEU A 162 8.42 0.61 -20.30
C LEU A 162 9.56 1.53 -20.71
N GLU A 163 10.01 1.48 -21.97
CA GLU A 163 11.03 2.40 -22.48
C GLU A 163 10.61 3.87 -22.32
N ASP A 164 9.33 4.17 -22.52
CA ASP A 164 8.78 5.53 -22.44
C ASP A 164 8.43 5.97 -21.00
N GLU A 165 7.81 5.09 -20.21
CA GLU A 165 7.19 5.47 -18.93
C GLU A 165 7.99 5.03 -17.68
N ASP A 166 8.80 3.96 -17.77
CA ASP A 166 9.58 3.41 -16.65
C ASP A 166 10.88 2.77 -17.15
N TYR A 167 11.83 3.64 -17.49
CA TYR A 167 13.12 3.23 -18.04
C TYR A 167 13.92 2.31 -17.11
N GLU A 168 13.78 2.46 -15.78
CA GLU A 168 14.47 1.61 -14.82
C GLU A 168 13.95 0.17 -14.89
N ALA A 169 12.62 -0.01 -14.94
CA ALA A 169 12.01 -1.33 -15.15
C ALA A 169 12.36 -1.92 -16.52
N TYR A 170 12.38 -1.10 -17.57
CA TYR A 170 12.83 -1.51 -18.90
C TYR A 170 14.27 -2.06 -18.88
N GLU A 171 15.21 -1.30 -18.30
CA GLU A 171 16.62 -1.68 -18.20
C GLU A 171 16.80 -3.00 -17.43
N GLN A 172 15.96 -3.25 -16.42
CA GLN A 172 16.02 -4.47 -15.62
C GLN A 172 15.48 -5.73 -16.33
N LEU A 173 14.54 -5.55 -17.28
CA LEU A 173 13.80 -6.63 -17.93
C LEU A 173 14.21 -6.87 -19.38
N LYS A 174 14.95 -5.95 -20.02
CA LYS A 174 15.48 -6.14 -21.38
C LYS A 174 16.60 -7.19 -21.40
N VAL A 175 16.67 -7.94 -22.49
CA VAL A 175 17.80 -8.82 -22.80
C VAL A 175 18.65 -8.16 -23.87
N ASP A 176 19.86 -7.75 -23.51
CA ASP A 176 20.81 -7.20 -24.48
C ASP A 176 21.21 -8.29 -25.49
N ARG A 177 20.61 -8.24 -26.69
CA ARG A 177 20.82 -9.24 -27.74
C ARG A 177 22.20 -9.20 -28.38
N LEU A 178 23.00 -8.17 -28.05
CA LEU A 178 24.33 -7.93 -28.58
C LEU A 178 25.32 -8.02 -27.42
N ALA A 179 26.04 -9.14 -27.30
CA ALA A 179 27.30 -9.09 -26.59
C ALA A 179 28.28 -8.24 -27.41
N VAL A 180 29.12 -7.48 -26.72
CA VAL A 180 30.32 -6.86 -27.30
C VAL A 180 31.08 -7.99 -28.03
N ASP A 181 31.46 -7.75 -29.29
CA ASP A 181 32.21 -8.68 -30.17
C ASP A 181 31.41 -9.73 -30.98
N GLY A 182 30.09 -9.57 -31.14
CA GLY A 182 29.33 -10.36 -32.13
C GLY A 182 29.00 -11.80 -31.70
N PHE A 183 29.16 -12.10 -30.40
CA PHE A 183 28.67 -13.33 -29.78
C PHE A 183 27.20 -13.20 -29.40
N GLN A 184 26.44 -14.29 -29.56
CA GLN A 184 25.03 -14.35 -29.18
C GLN A 184 24.88 -14.93 -27.78
N VAL A 185 24.09 -14.28 -26.93
CA VAL A 185 23.74 -14.82 -25.61
C VAL A 185 22.86 -16.06 -25.78
N VAL A 186 23.33 -17.20 -25.27
CA VAL A 186 22.60 -18.46 -25.30
C VAL A 186 21.91 -18.71 -23.97
N GLY A 187 20.65 -19.13 -24.03
CA GLY A 187 19.89 -19.57 -22.88
C GLY A 187 20.26 -21.00 -22.44
N PRO A 188 19.51 -21.55 -21.47
CA PRO A 188 19.67 -22.92 -21.04
C PRO A 188 19.62 -23.89 -22.23
N HIS A 189 20.52 -24.88 -22.28
CA HIS A 189 20.63 -25.87 -23.38
C HIS A 189 21.16 -25.33 -24.72
N SER A 190 22.00 -24.28 -24.69
CA SER A 190 22.71 -23.76 -25.87
C SER A 190 21.79 -23.28 -27.01
N ARG A 191 20.55 -22.88 -26.68
CA ARG A 191 19.62 -22.25 -27.62
C ARG A 191 19.79 -20.73 -27.60
N PRO A 192 19.55 -20.02 -28.71
CA PRO A 192 19.44 -18.56 -28.71
C PRO A 192 18.48 -18.07 -27.63
N MET A 193 18.89 -17.10 -26.81
CA MET A 193 18.01 -16.51 -25.81
C MET A 193 16.95 -15.63 -26.49
N GLU A 194 15.68 -15.86 -26.17
CA GLU A 194 14.58 -15.01 -26.66
C GLU A 194 14.54 -13.69 -25.88
N ALA A 195 14.02 -12.64 -26.52
CA ALA A 195 14.02 -11.28 -25.95
C ALA A 195 13.13 -11.14 -24.71
N ASN A 196 12.10 -11.96 -24.60
CA ASN A 196 11.18 -12.01 -23.46
C ASN A 196 11.70 -12.92 -22.34
N TYR A 197 12.94 -13.41 -22.37
CA TYR A 197 13.45 -14.36 -21.36
C TYR A 197 13.34 -13.84 -19.92
N LEU A 198 13.83 -12.63 -19.65
CA LEU A 198 13.77 -12.04 -18.30
C LEU A 198 12.33 -11.71 -17.91
N TRP A 199 11.53 -11.23 -18.87
CA TRP A 199 10.11 -10.97 -18.68
C TRP A 199 9.33 -12.23 -18.30
N GLU A 200 9.54 -13.35 -18.99
CA GLU A 200 8.89 -14.63 -18.69
C GLU A 200 9.30 -15.14 -17.30
N ARG A 201 10.58 -15.05 -16.94
CA ARG A 201 11.05 -15.42 -15.59
C ARG A 201 10.43 -14.53 -14.50
N TRP A 202 10.39 -13.22 -14.73
CA TRP A 202 9.75 -12.27 -13.81
C TRP A 202 8.26 -12.55 -13.63
N CYS A 203 7.53 -12.80 -14.72
CA CYS A 203 6.11 -13.20 -14.66
C CYS A 203 5.89 -14.50 -13.85
N ASN A 204 6.90 -15.38 -13.78
CA ASN A 204 6.85 -16.63 -13.03
C ASN A 204 7.44 -16.50 -11.61
N GLY A 205 7.84 -15.29 -11.17
CA GLY A 205 8.48 -15.06 -9.87
C GLY A 205 9.87 -15.70 -9.74
N GLN A 206 10.55 -15.93 -10.86
CA GLN A 206 11.88 -16.50 -10.93
C GLN A 206 12.94 -15.40 -10.96
N ASP A 207 14.15 -15.71 -10.49
CA ASP A 207 15.32 -14.83 -10.58
C ASP A 207 15.81 -14.64 -12.04
N ARG A 208 16.91 -13.88 -12.22
CA ARG A 208 17.52 -13.62 -13.54
C ARG A 208 18.18 -14.85 -14.20
N GLY A 209 18.24 -15.98 -13.50
CA GLY A 209 18.84 -17.20 -14.02
C GLY A 209 20.30 -17.02 -14.42
N ILE A 210 20.61 -17.32 -15.68
CA ILE A 210 21.99 -17.28 -16.20
C ILE A 210 22.52 -15.84 -16.32
N LEU A 211 21.63 -14.85 -16.35
CA LEU A 211 21.97 -13.42 -16.37
C LEU A 211 22.11 -12.81 -14.97
N GLN A 212 22.15 -13.64 -13.94
CA GLN A 212 22.45 -13.19 -12.59
C GLN A 212 23.95 -12.87 -12.52
N GLU A 213 24.30 -11.59 -12.37
CA GLU A 213 25.68 -11.18 -12.15
C GLU A 213 26.18 -11.86 -10.87
N GLY A 214 27.29 -12.60 -10.97
CA GLY A 214 27.92 -13.23 -9.81
C GLY A 214 28.42 -12.17 -8.83
N GLU A 215 28.22 -12.42 -7.54
CA GLU A 215 28.87 -11.68 -6.45
C GLU A 215 30.40 -11.68 -6.55
#